data_AF-A0A553FSB5-F1
#
_entry.id   AF-A0A553FSB5-F1
#
_cell.length_a   1.000
_cell.length_b   1.000
_cell.length_c   1.000
_cell.angle_alpha   90.00
_cell.angle_beta   90.00
_cell.angle_gamma   90.00
#
_symmetry.space_group_name_H-M   'P 1'
#
loop_
_entity.id
_entity.type
_entity.pdbx_description
1 polymer ?
#
loop_
_entity_poly.entity_id
_entity_poly.type
_entity_poly.pdbx_seq_one_letter_code
_entity_poly.pdbx_strand_id
1 'polypeptide(L)' 'MRHFLVEGIFVLLGTIISILFIFSPTPGLMFAFAFIAQPLFLFAIASGLWMIYKDLKRKKVL' A
#
# COMPACT_ATOMS: atom_id res chain seq x y z
N MET A 1 -5.92 -1.00 -15.98
CA MET A 1 -4.46 -1.23 -15.86
C MET A 1 -3.70 -0.03 -15.27
N ARG A 2 -4.06 1.22 -15.58
CA ARG A 2 -3.32 2.42 -15.12
C ARG A 2 -3.27 2.60 -13.58
N HIS A 3 -4.27 2.11 -12.82
CA HIS A 3 -4.30 2.18 -11.35
C HIS A 3 -3.37 1.17 -10.65
N PHE A 4 -3.10 0.03 -11.29
CA PHE A 4 -2.27 -1.03 -10.71
C PHE A 4 -0.80 -0.61 -10.58
N LEU A 5 -0.32 0.22 -11.51
CA LEU A 5 1.04 0.77 -11.45
C LEU A 5 1.22 1.72 -10.25
N VAL A 6 0.22 2.55 -9.96
CA VAL A 6 0.28 3.51 -8.84
C VAL A 6 0.23 2.77 -7.51
N GLU A 7 -0.71 1.82 -7.37
CA GLU A 7 -0.80 0.96 -6.18
C GLU A 7 0.50 0.17 -5.98
N GLY A 8 1.06 -0.40 -7.05
CA GLY A 8 2.34 -1.12 -7.01
C GLY A 8 3.51 -0.25 -6.56
N ILE A 9 3.60 1.00 -7.05
CA ILE A 9 4.64 1.94 -6.61
C ILE A 9 4.47 2.28 -5.12
N PHE A 10 3.24 2.49 -4.65
CA PHE A 10 2.98 2.83 -3.25
C PHE A 10 3.34 1.66 -2.32
N VAL A 11 2.98 0.43 -2.70
CA VAL A 11 3.39 -0.78 -1.97
C VAL A 11 4.90 -0.93 -1.99
N LEU A 12 5.55 -0.73 -3.13
CA LEU A 12 7.01 -0.87 -3.25
C LEU A 12 7.75 0.16 -2.39
N LEU A 13 7.34 1.44 -2.43
CA LEU A 13 7.91 2.50 -1.60
C LEU A 13 7.69 2.23 -0.11
N GLY A 14 6.47 1.87 0.30
CA GLY A 14 6.18 1.51 1.68
C GLY A 14 7.00 0.30 2.15
N THR A 15 7.21 -0.68 1.27
CA THR A 15 7.99 -1.89 1.56
C THR A 15 9.46 -1.55 1.77
N ILE A 16 10.05 -0.70 0.92
CA ILE A 16 11.44 -0.24 1.08
C ILE A 16 11.61 0.47 2.42
N ILE A 17 10.72 1.40 2.78
CA ILE A 17 10.77 2.11 4.06
C ILE A 17 10.68 1.12 5.23
N SER A 18 9.78 0.14 5.13
CA SER A 18 9.58 -0.88 6.16
C SER A 18 10.81 -1.75 6.33
N ILE A 19 11.44 -2.20 5.24
CA ILE A 19 12.67 -2.98 5.26
C ILE A 19 13.78 -2.17 5.95
N LEU A 20 14.00 -0.92 5.54
CA LEU A 20 15.02 -0.06 6.15
C LEU A 20 14.78 0.13 7.65
N PHE A 21 13.52 0.32 8.08
CA PHE A 21 13.16 0.44 9.48
C PHE A 21 13.39 -0.85 10.28
N ILE A 22 13.08 -2.02 9.71
CA ILE A 22 13.30 -3.33 10.36
C ILE A 22 14.79 -3.56 10.63
N PHE A 23 15.67 -3.23 9.68
CA PHE A 23 17.11 -3.40 9.83
C PHE A 23 17.77 -2.31 10.68
N SER A 24 17.22 -1.10 10.69
CA SER A 24 17.75 0.04 11.45
C SER A 24 16.63 0.94 11.98
N PRO A 25 16.12 0.69 13.19
CA PRO A 25 14.97 1.40 13.74
C PRO A 25 15.38 2.76 14.34
N THR A 26 15.90 3.65 13.50
CA THR A 26 16.21 5.04 13.92
C THR A 26 14.94 5.89 14.03
N PRO A 27 14.95 6.97 14.85
CA PRO A 27 13.78 7.83 15.00
C PRO A 27 13.23 8.40 13.67
N GLY A 28 14.11 8.73 12.72
CA GLY A 28 13.71 9.21 11.39
C GLY A 28 13.01 8.13 10.55
N LEU A 29 13.51 6.89 10.60
CA LEU A 29 12.88 5.77 9.90
C LEU A 29 11.57 5.34 10.57
N MET A 30 11.45 5.49 11.89
CA MET A 30 10.21 5.25 12.61
C MET A 30 9.11 6.25 12.17
N PHE A 31 9.46 7.52 12.03
CA PHE A 31 8.56 8.53 11.47
C PHE A 31 8.15 8.20 10.03
N ALA A 32 9.13 7.88 9.17
CA ALA A 32 8.85 7.51 7.78
C ALA A 32 7.95 6.27 7.69
N PHE A 33 8.17 5.27 8.54
CA PHE A 33 7.32 4.08 8.59
C PHE A 33 5.89 4.42 9.02
N ALA A 34 5.72 5.13 10.14
CA ALA A 34 4.40 5.42 10.70
C ALA A 34 3.57 6.41 9.85
N PHE A 35 4.21 7.45 9.31
CA PHE A 35 3.49 8.54 8.66
C PHE A 35 3.58 8.53 7.13
N ILE A 36 4.46 7.71 6.54
CA ILE A 36 4.60 7.60 5.08
C ILE A 36 4.23 6.18 4.64
N ALA A 37 4.90 5.14 5.14
CA ALA A 37 4.65 3.77 4.69
C ALA A 37 3.23 3.28 5.04
N GLN A 38 2.77 3.49 6.28
CA GLN A 38 1.44 3.04 6.69
C GLN A 38 0.30 3.67 5.87
N PRO A 39 0.25 5.00 5.64
CA PRO A 39 -0.75 5.59 4.74
C PRO A 39 -0.67 5.09 3.30
N LEU A 40 0.55 4.88 2.75
CA LEU A 40 0.72 4.33 1.41
C LEU A 40 0.14 2.92 1.29
N PHE A 41 0.41 2.06 2.28
CA PHE A 41 -0.19 0.73 2.33
C PHE A 41 -1.70 0.78 2.48
N LEU A 42 -2.21 1.63 3.36
CA LEU A 42 -3.66 1.76 3.57
C LEU A 42 -4.36 2.16 2.27
N PHE A 43 -3.81 3.12 1.54
CA PHE A 43 -4.36 3.55 0.26
C PHE A 43 -4.32 2.41 -0.78
N ALA A 44 -3.20 1.71 -0.91
CA ALA A 44 -3.06 0.61 -1.85
C ALA A 44 -4.03 -0.54 -1.55
N ILE A 45 -4.17 -0.91 -0.27
CA ILE A 45 -5.11 -1.95 0.18
C ILE A 45 -6.55 -1.51 -0.09
N ALA A 46 -6.93 -0.31 0.32
CA ALA A 46 -8.29 0.19 0.14
C ALA A 46 -8.68 0.28 -1.34
N SER A 47 -7.77 0.78 -2.19
CA SER A 47 -7.98 0.86 -3.64
C SER A 47 -8.12 -0.53 -4.27
N GLY A 48 -7.23 -1.46 -3.90
CA GLY A 48 -7.28 -2.84 -4.36
C GLY A 48 -8.59 -3.55 -3.96
N LEU A 49 -8.98 -3.44 -2.68
CA LEU A 49 -10.24 -4.01 -2.18
C LEU A 49 -11.46 -3.41 -2.89
N TRP A 50 -11.47 -2.09 -3.10
CA TRP A 50 -12.55 -1.41 -3.81
C TRP A 50 -12.67 -1.89 -5.27
N MET A 51 -11.53 -2.10 -5.93
CA MET A 51 -11.50 -2.62 -7.30
C MET A 51 -11.99 -4.07 -7.36
N ILE A 52 -11.55 -4.92 -6.44
CA ILE A 52 -12.01 -6.31 -6.31
C ILE A 52 -13.52 -6.35 -6.05
N TYR A 53 -14.02 -5.55 -5.11
CA TYR A 53 -15.45 -5.47 -4.80
C TYR A 53 -16.28 -5.07 -6.04
N LYS A 54 -15.84 -4.06 -6.78
CA LYS A 54 -16.49 -3.65 -8.03
C LYS A 54 -16.47 -4.74 -9.10
N ASP A 55 -15.36 -5.46 -9.23
CA ASP A 55 -15.24 -6.54 -10.21
C ASP A 55 -16.16 -7.72 -9.87
N LEU A 56 -16.20 -8.13 -8.60
CA LEU A 56 -17.10 -9.19 -8.13
C LEU A 56 -18.58 -8.84 -8.35
N LYS A 57 -18.98 -7.60 -8.03
CA LYS A 57 -20.35 -7.12 -8.27
C LYS A 57 -20.72 -7.07 -9.75
N ARG A 58 -19.78 -6.69 -10.62
CA ARG A 58 -19.98 -6.69 -12.09
C ARG A 58 -20.11 -8.10 -12.65
N LYS A 59 -19.34 -9.04 -12.10
CA LYS A 59 -19.34 -10.46 -12.49
C LYS A 59 -20.46 -11.28 -11.84
N LYS A 60 -21.31 -10.65 -11.01
CA LYS A 60 -22.43 -11.29 -10.29
C LYS A 60 -21.99 -12.46 -9.40
N VAL A 61 -20.78 -12.38 -8.85
CA VAL A 61 -20.25 -13.35 -7.89
C VAL A 61 -20.63 -12.96 -6.46
N LEU A 62 -21.04 -11.69 -6.28
CA LEU A 62 -21.61 -11.08 -5.09
C LEU A 62 -22.93 -10.40 -5.44
#